data_AF-A0A182T0Y5-F1
#
_entry.id   AF-A0A182T0Y5-F1
#
_cell.length_a   1.000
_cell.length_b   1.000
_cell.length_c   1.000
_cell.angle_alpha   90.00
_cell.angle_beta   90.00
_cell.angle_gamma   90.00
#
_symmetry.space_group_name_H-M   'P 1'
#
loop_
_entity.id
_entity.type
_entity.pdbx_description
1 polymer ?
#
loop_
_entity_poly.entity_id
_entity_poly.type
_entity_poly.pdbx_seq_one_letter_code
_entity_poly.pdbx_strand_id
1 'polypeptide(L)'
;MLRIDCAAPTQKVFSQHSRIHSGIRFVFVFAELKGINQQSDIGFITVMEQLQYCTVGFFYKNPKNPVWVMGSDTHLTVLFSHEKRLVSPETPGEIARRVFRQFDPDGSNFIPSPVLQDVLCALELVSEPEYVELMRSRLDPENLGIILLNAFMNEFFPDDKKSTPDTFDLLHYNGIPNSNYGNVVQYSRGQAVLLESDVRMCNPSDPMLTCLQTKWPNIEVNWAGNRTPSLN
;
A
#
# COMPACT_ATOMS: atom_id res chain seq x y z
N MET A 1 -15.25 13.67 18.37
CA MET A 1 -15.20 12.26 18.77
C MET A 1 -15.30 11.42 17.50
N LEU A 2 -14.17 11.02 16.91
CA LEU A 2 -14.17 10.13 15.75
C LEU A 2 -14.55 8.74 16.25
N ARG A 3 -15.75 8.28 15.90
CA ARG A 3 -16.17 6.89 16.11
C ARG A 3 -15.49 6.05 15.02
N ILE A 4 -14.61 5.15 15.44
CA ILE A 4 -14.19 4.05 14.58
C ILE A 4 -15.33 3.03 14.68
N ASP A 5 -16.21 3.01 13.67
CA ASP A 5 -17.30 2.06 13.61
C ASP A 5 -16.72 0.65 13.33
N CYS A 6 -16.56 -0.14 14.39
CA CYS A 6 -16.39 -1.58 14.29
C CYS A 6 -17.71 -2.19 13.81
N ALA A 7 -17.81 -2.47 12.52
CA ALA A 7 -18.96 -3.17 11.94
C ALA A 7 -19.18 -4.54 12.62
N ALA A 8 -20.42 -4.81 13.02
CA ALA A 8 -20.83 -6.01 13.74
C ALA A 8 -20.61 -7.31 12.92
N PRO A 9 -20.33 -8.45 13.57
CA PRO A 9 -20.03 -9.70 12.90
C PRO A 9 -21.32 -10.39 12.41
N THR A 10 -21.67 -10.23 11.13
CA THR A 10 -22.63 -11.14 10.48
C THR A 10 -21.88 -12.32 9.85
N GLN A 11 -22.07 -13.50 10.46
CA GLN A 11 -21.70 -14.80 9.89
C GLN A 11 -22.26 -14.94 8.47
N LYS A 12 -21.39 -15.18 7.49
CA LYS A 12 -21.72 -15.89 6.25
C LYS A 12 -20.46 -16.52 5.65
N VAL A 13 -20.50 -17.85 5.67
CA VAL A 13 -19.99 -18.89 4.75
C VAL A 13 -18.73 -18.58 3.92
N PHE A 14 -17.77 -19.50 4.05
CA PHE A 14 -16.56 -19.66 3.22
C PHE A 14 -16.83 -19.50 1.72
N SER A 15 -16.05 -18.63 1.07
CA SER A 15 -15.62 -18.80 -0.33
C SER A 15 -14.16 -18.36 -0.42
N GLN A 16 -13.27 -19.30 -0.77
CA GLN A 16 -11.83 -19.10 -0.85
C GLN A 16 -11.40 -18.39 -2.15
N HIS A 17 -12.05 -17.28 -2.55
CA HIS A 17 -11.81 -16.69 -3.88
C HIS A 17 -11.52 -15.19 -3.94
N SER A 18 -11.26 -14.52 -2.82
CA SER A 18 -10.89 -13.09 -2.87
C SER A 18 -10.25 -12.63 -1.57
N ARG A 19 -8.95 -12.84 -1.39
CA ARG A 19 -8.23 -12.25 -0.24
C ARG A 19 -7.66 -10.89 -0.61
N ILE A 20 -8.56 -9.94 -0.92
CA ILE A 20 -8.25 -8.52 -0.73
C ILE A 20 -8.16 -8.36 0.78
N HIS A 21 -6.95 -8.18 1.32
CA HIS A 21 -6.80 -7.89 2.74
C HIS A 21 -7.18 -6.42 2.94
N SER A 22 -8.46 -6.17 3.13
CA SER A 22 -9.04 -4.83 3.25
C SER A 22 -9.06 -4.31 4.69
N GLY A 23 -8.65 -5.14 5.65
CA GLY A 23 -8.81 -4.92 7.09
C GLY A 23 -7.51 -4.86 7.86
N ILE A 24 -7.64 -4.60 9.16
CA ILE A 24 -6.53 -4.65 10.11
C ILE A 24 -6.50 -6.05 10.71
N ARG A 25 -5.45 -6.83 10.43
CA ARG A 25 -5.27 -8.16 11.03
C ARG A 25 -4.26 -8.06 12.16
N PHE A 26 -4.66 -8.41 13.38
CA PHE A 26 -3.74 -8.48 14.51
C PHE A 26 -3.11 -9.87 14.61
N VAL A 27 -1.79 -9.93 14.80
CA VAL A 27 -1.02 -11.19 14.75
C VAL A 27 -1.19 -12.04 16.01
N PHE A 28 -1.55 -11.43 17.14
CA PHE A 28 -1.77 -12.12 18.42
C PHE A 28 -3.23 -12.46 18.74
N VAL A 29 -4.17 -12.12 17.86
CA VAL A 29 -5.60 -12.41 18.05
C VAL A 29 -6.04 -13.39 16.98
N PHE A 30 -6.58 -14.55 17.36
CA PHE A 30 -7.16 -15.56 16.44
C PHE A 30 -8.41 -15.07 15.67
N ALA A 31 -8.72 -13.78 15.70
CA ALA A 31 -9.83 -13.15 15.00
C ALA A 31 -9.30 -12.22 13.90
N GLU A 32 -9.58 -12.58 12.64
CA GLU A 32 -9.42 -11.66 11.52
C GLU A 32 -10.58 -10.65 11.54
N LEU A 33 -10.28 -9.39 11.86
CA LEU A 33 -11.24 -8.31 11.66
C LEU A 33 -11.34 -8.09 10.15
N LYS A 34 -12.48 -8.47 9.58
CA LYS A 34 -12.78 -8.17 8.18
C LYS A 34 -12.77 -6.66 8.01
N GLY A 35 -12.01 -6.21 7.02
CA GLY A 35 -11.85 -4.80 6.75
C GLY A 35 -13.06 -4.13 6.14
N ILE A 36 -12.85 -2.87 5.76
CA ILE A 36 -13.78 -2.13 4.91
C ILE A 36 -13.80 -2.77 3.52
N ASN A 37 -14.95 -2.82 2.85
CA ASN A 37 -15.06 -3.42 1.51
C ASN A 37 -14.82 -2.42 0.37
N GLN A 38 -14.52 -1.17 0.72
CA GLN A 38 -14.33 -0.05 -0.20
C GLN A 38 -13.30 0.93 0.38
N GLN A 39 -12.73 1.80 -0.45
CA GLN A 39 -11.83 2.87 0.01
C GLN A 39 -12.55 3.76 1.04
N SER A 40 -11.90 3.94 2.20
CA SER A 40 -12.35 4.87 3.24
C SER A 40 -12.11 6.31 2.79
N ASP A 41 -12.84 7.26 3.36
CA ASP A 41 -12.59 8.69 3.13
C ASP A 41 -11.28 9.15 3.82
N ILE A 42 -10.88 8.47 4.89
CA ILE A 42 -9.66 8.72 5.68
C ILE A 42 -8.88 7.41 5.83
N GLY A 43 -7.57 7.47 5.61
CA GLY A 43 -6.69 6.33 5.71
C GLY A 43 -6.18 6.07 7.12
N PHE A 44 -5.52 4.93 7.29
CA PHE A 44 -4.85 4.56 8.53
C PHE A 44 -3.50 3.92 8.22
N ILE A 45 -2.47 4.32 8.95
CA ILE A 45 -1.13 3.70 8.94
C ILE A 45 -0.62 3.65 10.39
N THR A 46 0.24 2.69 10.73
CA THR A 46 0.70 2.53 12.12
C THR A 46 2.09 1.92 12.19
N VAL A 47 2.88 2.36 13.16
CA VAL A 47 4.18 1.76 13.47
C VAL A 47 4.06 0.28 13.88
N MET A 48 2.89 -0.11 14.43
CA MET A 48 2.60 -1.49 14.85
C MET A 48 2.63 -2.48 13.69
N GLU A 49 2.45 -2.02 12.46
CA GLU A 49 2.56 -2.87 11.28
C GLU A 49 4.00 -3.29 11.00
N GLN A 50 4.96 -2.38 11.17
CA GLN A 50 6.38 -2.72 11.06
C GLN A 50 6.83 -3.68 12.15
N LEU A 51 6.27 -3.52 13.36
CA LEU A 51 6.51 -4.40 14.50
C LEU A 51 5.80 -5.75 14.37
N GLN A 52 5.12 -6.01 13.24
CA GLN A 52 4.38 -7.24 12.96
C GLN A 52 3.27 -7.54 13.99
N TYR A 53 2.78 -6.53 14.72
CA TYR A 53 1.62 -6.69 15.59
C TYR A 53 0.31 -6.68 14.80
N CYS A 54 0.29 -5.95 13.68
CA CYS A 54 -0.85 -5.95 12.78
C CYS A 54 -0.46 -5.83 11.30
N THR A 55 -1.41 -6.06 10.40
CA THR A 55 -1.29 -5.76 8.96
C THR A 55 -2.42 -4.82 8.59
N VAL A 56 -2.10 -3.69 7.97
CA VAL A 56 -3.12 -2.71 7.56
C VAL A 56 -3.50 -2.96 6.11
N GLY A 57 -4.80 -3.08 5.86
CA GLY A 57 -5.32 -3.38 4.54
C GLY A 57 -5.19 -2.27 3.51
N PHE A 58 -5.24 -2.65 2.23
CA PHE A 58 -5.01 -1.75 1.10
C PHE A 58 -5.94 -0.52 1.12
N PHE A 59 -7.23 -0.69 1.39
CA PHE A 59 -8.20 0.42 1.42
C PHE A 59 -8.00 1.41 2.56
N TYR A 60 -7.30 1.01 3.64
CA TYR A 60 -6.88 1.94 4.69
C TYR A 60 -5.61 2.68 4.33
N LYS A 61 -4.69 2.04 3.61
CA LYS A 61 -3.48 2.71 3.11
C LYS A 61 -3.78 3.62 1.93
N ASN A 62 -4.82 3.34 1.15
CA ASN A 62 -5.23 4.08 -0.04
C ASN A 62 -6.67 4.59 0.11
N PRO A 63 -6.90 5.57 1.00
CA PRO A 63 -8.21 6.23 1.16
C PRO A 63 -8.58 7.06 -0.07
N LYS A 64 -9.78 7.66 -0.11
CA LYS A 64 -10.20 8.56 -1.20
C LYS A 64 -9.56 9.94 -1.14
N ASN A 65 -9.18 10.39 0.06
CA ASN A 65 -8.52 11.68 0.28
C ASN A 65 -7.13 11.44 0.85
N PRO A 66 -6.12 12.24 0.48
CA PRO A 66 -4.73 12.10 0.96
C PRO A 66 -4.58 12.55 2.43
N VAL A 67 -5.31 11.87 3.32
CA VAL A 67 -5.38 12.09 4.76
C VAL A 67 -5.32 10.73 5.43
N TRP A 68 -4.36 10.55 6.34
CA TRP A 68 -4.14 9.33 7.09
C TRP A 68 -4.06 9.64 8.58
N VAL A 69 -4.74 8.83 9.37
CA VAL A 69 -4.48 8.75 10.80
C VAL A 69 -3.26 7.85 11.01
N MET A 70 -2.28 8.35 11.75
CA MET A 70 -1.10 7.61 12.12
C MET A 70 -1.20 7.15 13.56
N GLY A 71 -1.05 5.83 13.77
CA GLY A 71 -1.06 5.23 15.10
C GLY A 71 0.34 4.97 15.65
N SER A 72 0.60 5.46 16.86
CA SER A 72 1.68 4.96 17.73
C SER A 72 1.12 4.06 18.83
N ASP A 73 1.98 3.65 19.75
CA ASP A 73 1.60 2.92 20.96
C ASP A 73 0.74 3.74 21.94
N THR A 74 0.88 5.06 21.91
CA THR A 74 0.35 5.96 22.96
C THR A 74 -0.52 7.09 22.41
N HIS A 75 -0.43 7.40 21.11
CA HIS A 75 -1.06 8.58 20.55
C HIS A 75 -1.48 8.40 19.09
N LEU A 76 -2.50 9.18 18.67
CA LEU A 76 -2.97 9.24 17.29
C LEU A 76 -2.68 10.62 16.73
N THR A 77 -2.00 10.66 15.58
CA THR A 77 -1.70 11.91 14.88
C THR A 77 -2.26 11.87 13.46
N VAL A 78 -2.27 13.01 12.78
CA VAL A 78 -2.83 13.13 11.43
C VAL A 78 -1.73 13.52 10.46
N LEU A 79 -1.63 12.77 9.36
CA LEU A 79 -0.79 13.07 8.21
C LEU A 79 -1.68 13.40 7.03
N PHE A 80 -1.34 14.42 6.25
CA PHE A 80 -2.05 14.72 5.02
C PHE A 80 -1.12 15.33 3.96
N SER A 81 -1.58 15.31 2.72
CA SER A 81 -0.92 15.96 1.59
C SER A 81 -1.97 16.67 0.74
N HIS A 82 -1.54 17.63 -0.09
CA HIS A 82 -2.41 18.20 -1.12
C HIS A 82 -2.38 17.39 -2.43
N GLU A 83 -1.46 16.44 -2.53
CA GLU A 83 -1.26 15.64 -3.73
C GLU A 83 -2.26 14.47 -3.80
N LYS A 84 -3.29 14.62 -4.63
CA LYS A 84 -4.34 13.61 -4.83
C LYS A 84 -3.83 12.34 -5.51
N ARG A 85 -2.70 12.42 -6.21
CA ARG A 85 -2.07 11.26 -6.85
C ARG A 85 -1.52 10.24 -5.86
N LEU A 86 -1.41 10.59 -4.57
CA LEU A 86 -1.04 9.66 -3.49
C LEU A 86 -2.16 8.68 -3.12
N VAL A 87 -3.37 8.94 -3.60
CA VAL A 87 -4.62 8.23 -3.23
C VAL A 87 -5.43 7.82 -4.46
N SER A 88 -4.78 7.62 -5.60
CA SER A 88 -5.46 7.14 -6.79
C SER A 88 -6.14 5.79 -6.53
N PRO A 89 -7.29 5.52 -7.20
CA PRO A 89 -7.77 4.15 -7.30
C PRO A 89 -6.67 3.29 -7.93
N GLU A 90 -6.64 2.02 -7.53
CA GLU A 90 -5.68 1.03 -7.99
C GLU A 90 -5.60 1.06 -9.51
N THR A 91 -4.44 1.37 -10.11
CA THR A 91 -4.31 1.37 -11.57
C THR A 91 -4.46 -0.05 -12.10
N PRO A 92 -4.87 -0.24 -13.37
CA PRO A 92 -4.85 -1.56 -13.99
C PRO A 92 -3.48 -2.27 -13.84
N GLY A 93 -2.38 -1.50 -13.88
CA GLY A 93 -1.04 -2.05 -13.66
C GLY A 93 -0.75 -2.42 -12.21
N GLU A 94 -1.26 -1.68 -11.21
CA GLU A 94 -1.17 -2.06 -9.80
C GLU A 94 -1.96 -3.35 -9.51
N ILE A 95 -3.15 -3.48 -10.10
CA ILE A 95 -3.97 -4.70 -10.05
C ILE A 95 -3.19 -5.85 -10.69
N ALA A 96 -2.58 -5.63 -11.86
CA ALA A 96 -1.75 -6.59 -12.55
C ALA A 96 -0.58 -7.09 -11.70
N ARG A 97 0.21 -6.20 -11.10
CA ARG A 97 1.30 -6.55 -10.18
C ARG A 97 0.79 -7.35 -8.99
N ARG A 98 -0.38 -6.99 -8.44
CA ARG A 98 -0.98 -7.70 -7.31
C ARG A 98 -1.42 -9.11 -7.69
N VAL A 99 -2.15 -9.28 -8.79
CA VAL A 99 -2.56 -10.60 -9.27
C VAL A 99 -1.33 -11.43 -9.57
N PHE A 100 -0.33 -10.88 -10.28
CA PHE A 100 0.94 -11.56 -10.54
C PHE A 100 1.60 -12.08 -9.25
N ARG A 101 1.65 -11.25 -8.20
CA ARG A 101 2.17 -11.65 -6.87
C ARG A 101 1.38 -12.75 -6.17
N GLN A 102 0.12 -12.98 -6.53
CA GLN A 102 -0.64 -14.13 -5.99
C GLN A 102 -0.11 -15.46 -6.53
N PHE A 103 0.53 -15.43 -7.70
CA PHE A 103 1.15 -16.59 -8.35
C PHE A 103 2.67 -16.66 -8.13
N ASP A 104 3.26 -15.70 -7.39
CA ASP A 104 4.66 -15.64 -6.97
C ASP A 104 4.74 -15.75 -5.43
N PRO A 105 4.61 -16.97 -4.86
CA PRO A 105 4.60 -17.16 -3.41
C PRO A 105 5.93 -16.77 -2.75
N ASP A 106 7.03 -16.77 -3.51
CA ASP A 106 8.37 -16.48 -3.03
C ASP A 106 8.74 -14.99 -3.14
N GLY A 107 7.89 -14.17 -3.77
CA GLY A 107 8.14 -12.74 -3.99
C GLY A 107 9.37 -12.46 -4.85
N SER A 108 9.68 -13.40 -5.74
CA SER A 108 10.87 -13.45 -6.60
C SER A 108 10.77 -12.56 -7.85
N ASN A 109 9.62 -11.92 -8.07
CA ASN A 109 9.27 -11.10 -9.24
C ASN A 109 9.26 -11.89 -10.57
N PHE A 110 9.06 -13.20 -10.51
CA PHE A 110 8.79 -14.04 -11.68
C PHE A 110 7.71 -15.09 -11.37
N ILE A 111 7.06 -15.58 -12.42
CA ILE A 111 6.11 -16.70 -12.33
C ILE A 111 6.52 -17.81 -13.31
N PRO A 112 6.18 -19.08 -13.02
CA PRO A 112 6.32 -20.15 -14.00
C PRO A 112 5.51 -19.86 -15.26
N SER A 113 6.09 -20.12 -16.43
CA SER A 113 5.41 -19.98 -17.72
C SER A 113 4.03 -20.68 -17.76
N PRO A 114 3.82 -21.90 -17.22
CA PRO A 114 2.52 -22.57 -17.27
C PRO A 114 1.36 -21.81 -16.62
N VAL A 115 1.62 -20.97 -15.59
CA VAL A 115 0.57 -20.25 -14.85
C VAL A 115 0.14 -18.94 -15.52
N LEU A 116 0.74 -18.58 -16.67
CA LEU A 116 0.39 -17.36 -17.41
C LEU A 116 -1.10 -17.30 -17.75
N GLN A 117 -1.71 -18.43 -18.12
CA GLN A 117 -3.13 -18.47 -18.47
C GLN A 117 -4.02 -18.10 -17.28
N ASP A 118 -3.71 -18.62 -16.10
CA ASP A 118 -4.45 -18.35 -14.87
C ASP A 118 -4.31 -16.89 -14.46
N VAL A 119 -3.13 -16.29 -14.63
CA VAL A 119 -2.87 -14.86 -14.38
C VAL A 119 -3.70 -13.98 -15.31
N LEU A 120 -3.73 -14.29 -16.62
CA LEU A 120 -4.51 -13.54 -17.60
C LEU A 120 -6.02 -13.65 -17.33
N CYS A 121 -6.48 -14.85 -16.98
CA CYS A 121 -7.87 -15.08 -16.58
C CYS A 121 -8.24 -14.28 -15.32
N ALA A 122 -7.38 -14.29 -14.30
CA ALA A 122 -7.58 -13.54 -13.06
C ALA A 122 -7.52 -12.01 -13.27
N LEU A 123 -6.89 -11.54 -14.34
CA LEU A 123 -6.86 -10.15 -14.76
C LEU A 123 -7.97 -9.75 -15.72
N GLU A 124 -8.88 -10.68 -16.05
CA GLU A 124 -9.93 -10.47 -17.05
C GLU A 124 -9.36 -10.05 -18.43
N LEU A 125 -8.14 -10.50 -18.74
CA LEU A 125 -7.49 -10.32 -20.04
C LEU A 125 -7.80 -11.50 -20.96
N VAL A 126 -7.43 -11.37 -22.23
CA VAL A 126 -7.58 -12.44 -23.23
C VAL A 126 -6.77 -13.67 -22.81
N SER A 127 -7.46 -14.77 -22.50
CA SER A 127 -6.88 -16.02 -22.00
C SER A 127 -7.11 -17.23 -22.92
N GLU A 128 -7.38 -16.96 -24.21
CA GLU A 128 -7.52 -17.99 -25.24
C GLU A 128 -6.19 -18.73 -25.46
N PRO A 129 -6.20 -20.06 -25.58
CA PRO A 129 -4.98 -20.87 -25.61
C PRO A 129 -4.02 -20.46 -26.75
N GLU A 130 -4.52 -20.09 -27.93
CA GLU A 130 -3.67 -19.59 -29.02
C GLU A 130 -3.01 -18.25 -28.68
N TYR A 131 -3.73 -17.34 -28.02
CA TYR A 131 -3.20 -16.04 -27.60
C TYR A 131 -2.18 -16.19 -26.46
N VAL A 132 -2.48 -17.05 -25.48
CA VAL A 132 -1.58 -17.34 -24.36
C VAL A 132 -0.26 -17.90 -24.88
N GLU A 133 -0.29 -18.81 -25.86
CA GLU A 133 0.95 -19.37 -26.42
C GLU A 133 1.75 -18.34 -27.21
N LEU A 134 1.07 -17.44 -27.94
CA LEU A 134 1.72 -16.29 -28.59
C LEU A 134 2.40 -15.40 -27.54
N MET A 135 1.70 -15.03 -26.47
CA MET A 135 2.25 -14.20 -25.39
C MET A 135 3.37 -14.91 -24.64
N ARG A 136 3.26 -16.22 -24.43
CA ARG A 136 4.33 -17.04 -23.84
C ARG A 136 5.61 -16.92 -24.65
N SER A 137 5.52 -17.05 -25.98
CA SER A 137 6.68 -16.91 -26.87
C SER A 137 7.31 -15.50 -26.87
N ARG A 138 6.52 -14.46 -26.53
CA ARG A 138 6.98 -13.08 -26.41
C ARG A 138 7.65 -12.80 -25.08
N LEU A 139 7.07 -13.31 -24.00
CA LEU A 139 7.51 -13.06 -22.61
C LEU A 139 8.68 -13.95 -22.19
N ASP A 140 8.81 -15.13 -22.81
CA ASP A 140 9.86 -16.10 -22.57
C ASP A 140 10.50 -16.54 -23.92
N PRO A 141 11.20 -15.64 -24.63
CA PRO A 141 11.78 -15.93 -25.94
C PRO A 141 12.94 -16.96 -25.86
N GLU A 142 13.57 -17.07 -24.69
CA GLU A 142 14.66 -18.02 -24.43
C GLU A 142 14.15 -19.39 -23.93
N ASN A 143 12.83 -19.53 -23.75
CA ASN A 143 12.17 -20.75 -23.26
C ASN A 143 12.78 -21.26 -21.93
N LEU A 144 13.04 -20.33 -21.02
CA LEU A 144 13.56 -20.58 -19.68
C LEU A 144 12.47 -21.16 -18.75
N GLY A 145 11.21 -21.12 -19.18
CA GLY A 145 10.07 -21.60 -18.40
C GLY A 145 9.61 -20.61 -17.33
N ILE A 146 10.08 -19.37 -17.36
CA ILE A 146 9.76 -18.31 -16.40
C ILE A 146 9.36 -17.02 -17.11
N ILE A 147 8.46 -16.25 -16.49
CA ILE A 147 8.02 -14.95 -16.98
C ILE A 147 8.34 -13.91 -15.91
N LEU A 148 9.10 -12.89 -16.29
CA LEU A 148 9.48 -11.79 -15.39
C LEU A 148 8.33 -10.80 -15.25
N LEU A 149 8.10 -10.30 -14.03
CA LEU A 149 7.11 -9.25 -13.76
C LEU A 149 7.36 -8.02 -14.64
N ASN A 150 8.62 -7.62 -14.82
CA ASN A 150 8.97 -6.46 -15.63
C ASN A 150 8.59 -6.64 -17.11
N ALA A 151 8.85 -7.83 -17.67
CA ALA A 151 8.48 -8.15 -19.06
C ALA A 151 6.96 -8.17 -19.23
N PHE A 152 6.24 -8.80 -18.29
CA PHE A 152 4.78 -8.83 -18.28
C PHE A 152 4.17 -7.42 -18.22
N MET A 153 4.65 -6.58 -17.31
CA MET A 153 4.15 -5.22 -17.15
C MET A 153 4.40 -4.36 -18.39
N ASN A 154 5.55 -4.51 -19.05
CA ASN A 154 5.87 -3.76 -20.26
C ASN A 154 5.01 -4.18 -21.46
N GLU A 155 4.64 -5.46 -21.56
CA GLU A 155 3.84 -5.98 -22.67
C GLU A 155 2.35 -5.60 -22.53
N PHE A 156 1.76 -5.79 -21.34
CA PHE A 156 0.32 -5.59 -21.13
C PHE A 156 -0.04 -4.18 -20.64
N PHE A 157 0.89 -3.48 -19.99
CA PHE A 157 0.64 -2.18 -19.37
C PHE A 157 1.76 -1.17 -19.69
N PRO A 158 2.09 -0.93 -20.98
CA PRO A 158 3.19 -0.05 -21.39
C PRO A 158 3.00 1.42 -20.94
N ASP A 159 1.75 1.86 -20.79
CA ASP A 159 1.38 3.21 -20.37
C ASP A 159 1.15 3.35 -18.85
N ASP A 160 1.46 2.32 -18.05
CA ASP A 160 1.34 2.38 -16.59
C ASP A 160 2.40 3.33 -16.00
N LYS A 161 2.13 4.63 -16.12
CA LYS A 161 2.86 5.67 -15.41
C LYS A 161 2.61 5.46 -13.93
N LYS A 162 3.69 5.38 -13.12
CA LYS A 162 3.61 5.41 -11.66
C LYS A 162 2.61 6.50 -11.27
N SER A 163 1.47 6.09 -10.71
CA SER A 163 0.42 7.05 -10.36
C SER A 163 0.93 7.99 -9.26
N THR A 164 1.81 7.49 -8.40
CA THR A 164 2.43 8.26 -7.33
C THR A 164 3.58 9.15 -7.84
N PRO A 165 3.62 10.44 -7.45
CA PRO A 165 4.77 11.30 -7.68
C PRO A 165 6.06 10.75 -7.03
N ASP A 166 7.20 11.04 -7.65
CA ASP A 166 8.51 10.82 -7.01
C ASP A 166 8.74 11.79 -5.84
N THR A 167 8.11 12.97 -5.85
CA THR A 167 8.21 13.96 -4.77
C THR A 167 6.88 14.58 -4.44
N PHE A 168 6.61 14.80 -3.15
CA PHE A 168 5.37 15.40 -2.67
C PHE A 168 5.53 16.07 -1.30
N ASP A 169 4.62 17.01 -0.99
CA ASP A 169 4.55 17.64 0.32
C ASP A 169 3.76 16.78 1.31
N LEU A 170 4.24 16.71 2.55
CA LEU A 170 3.53 16.14 3.69
C LEU A 170 3.31 17.20 4.76
N LEU A 171 2.15 17.14 5.40
CA LEU A 171 1.81 17.94 6.55
C LEU A 171 1.40 17.01 7.69
N HIS A 172 2.00 17.25 8.85
CA HIS A 172 1.74 16.48 10.07
C HIS A 172 1.10 17.36 11.13
N TYR A 173 0.01 16.88 11.71
CA TYR A 173 -0.64 17.48 12.86
C TYR A 173 -0.62 16.50 14.03
N ASN A 174 -0.01 16.93 15.14
CA ASN A 174 0.17 16.09 16.31
C ASN A 174 -1.07 16.02 17.21
N GLY A 175 -2.15 16.78 16.97
CA GLY A 175 -3.36 16.69 17.80
C GLY A 175 -3.23 17.17 19.24
N ILE A 176 -2.09 17.74 19.65
CA ILE A 176 -1.85 18.20 21.02
C ILE A 176 -2.22 19.69 21.12
N PRO A 177 -3.22 20.08 21.93
CA PRO A 177 -3.64 21.48 22.04
C PRO A 177 -2.52 22.43 22.49
N ASN A 178 -1.63 21.95 23.36
CA ASN A 178 -0.49 22.73 23.86
C ASN A 178 0.56 23.05 22.79
N SER A 179 0.52 22.39 21.63
CA SER A 179 1.38 22.70 20.49
C SER A 179 0.84 23.82 19.61
N ASN A 180 -0.40 24.28 19.85
CA ASN A 180 -1.03 25.36 19.10
C ASN A 180 -0.63 26.73 19.69
N TYR A 181 0.34 27.40 19.06
CA TYR A 181 0.71 28.75 19.47
C TYR A 181 -0.37 29.77 19.07
N GLY A 182 -0.79 30.62 20.00
CA GLY A 182 -1.77 31.67 19.75
C GLY A 182 -3.18 31.16 19.38
N ASN A 183 -3.57 29.96 19.85
CA ASN A 183 -4.80 29.26 19.48
C ASN A 183 -4.94 28.93 17.99
N VAL A 184 -3.83 28.95 17.25
CA VAL A 184 -3.78 28.55 15.83
C VAL A 184 -3.20 27.15 15.73
N VAL A 185 -3.86 26.29 14.95
CA VAL A 185 -3.38 24.93 14.66
C VAL A 185 -2.02 25.00 13.98
N GLN A 186 -1.02 24.32 14.57
CA GLN A 186 0.33 24.24 14.02
C GLN A 186 0.54 22.88 13.35
N TYR A 187 1.17 22.88 12.19
CA TYR A 187 1.53 21.66 11.45
C TYR A 187 3.01 21.66 11.10
N SER A 188 3.61 20.47 11.13
CA SER A 188 4.97 20.25 10.64
C SER A 188 4.89 19.93 9.14
N ARG A 189 5.61 20.68 8.31
CA ARG A 189 5.70 20.42 6.87
C ARG A 189 6.94 19.58 6.58
N GLY A 190 6.82 18.57 5.74
CA GLY A 190 7.91 17.75 5.25
C GLY A 190 7.88 17.63 3.73
N GLN A 191 9.07 17.59 3.11
CA GLN A 191 9.21 17.27 1.69
C GLN A 191 9.59 15.79 1.57
N ALA A 192 8.72 15.01 0.94
CA ALA A 192 8.92 13.58 0.73
C ALA A 192 9.51 13.30 -0.65
N VAL A 193 10.37 12.28 -0.72
CA VAL A 193 10.95 11.72 -1.93
C VAL A 193 10.79 10.20 -1.90
N LEU A 194 10.32 9.59 -2.99
CA LEU A 194 10.29 8.14 -3.16
C LEU A 194 11.53 7.72 -3.93
N LEU A 195 12.39 6.94 -3.27
CA LEU A 195 13.59 6.39 -3.90
C LEU A 195 13.26 5.15 -4.74
N GLU A 196 13.94 5.02 -5.88
CA GLU A 196 13.89 3.81 -6.70
C GLU A 196 14.84 2.76 -6.11
N SER A 197 14.33 1.98 -5.16
CA SER A 197 15.07 0.88 -4.55
C SER A 197 14.13 -0.31 -4.29
N ASP A 198 14.60 -1.52 -4.49
CA ASP A 198 13.85 -2.74 -4.13
C ASP A 198 14.10 -3.15 -2.66
N VAL A 199 14.98 -2.43 -1.96
CA VAL A 199 15.34 -2.71 -0.57
C VAL A 199 14.44 -1.91 0.37
N ARG A 200 13.62 -2.62 1.15
CA ARG A 200 12.85 -1.99 2.24
C ARG A 200 13.82 -1.42 3.27
N MET A 201 13.83 -0.10 3.39
CA MET A 201 14.57 0.57 4.45
C MET A 201 13.72 0.60 5.71
N CYS A 202 14.34 0.35 6.86
CA CYS A 202 13.72 0.47 8.18
C CYS A 202 14.66 1.26 9.06
N ASN A 203 14.18 2.36 9.63
CA ASN A 203 14.95 3.14 10.60
C ASN A 203 14.25 3.09 11.97
N PRO A 204 14.58 2.12 12.83
CA PRO A 204 13.91 1.94 14.12
C PRO A 204 14.11 3.14 15.08
N SER A 205 15.07 4.02 14.82
CA SER A 205 15.31 5.24 15.59
C SER A 205 14.34 6.38 15.24
N ASP A 206 13.59 6.26 14.15
CA ASP A 206 12.60 7.24 13.70
C ASP A 206 11.23 6.57 13.54
N PRO A 207 10.35 6.65 14.56
CA PRO A 207 9.00 6.11 14.49
C PRO A 207 8.14 6.74 13.39
N MET A 208 8.35 8.02 13.09
CA MET A 208 7.63 8.74 12.05
C MET A 208 7.98 8.17 10.68
N LEU A 209 9.28 8.07 10.37
CA LEU A 209 9.76 7.48 9.12
C LEU A 209 9.35 6.01 9.00
N THR A 210 9.48 5.25 10.09
CA THR A 210 9.06 3.84 10.14
C THR A 210 7.57 3.69 9.82
N CYS A 211 6.72 4.55 10.38
CA CYS A 211 5.29 4.52 10.10
C CYS A 211 5.00 4.87 8.64
N LEU A 212 5.66 5.87 8.07
CA LEU A 212 5.52 6.22 6.65
C LEU A 212 5.95 5.07 5.72
N GLN A 213 7.02 4.36 6.07
CA GLN A 213 7.55 3.22 5.32
C GLN A 213 6.58 2.04 5.23
N THR A 214 5.60 1.96 6.13
CA THR A 214 4.52 0.95 6.04
C THR A 214 3.59 1.16 4.83
N LYS A 215 3.50 2.40 4.33
CA LYS A 215 2.77 2.74 3.09
C LYS A 215 3.70 2.97 1.91
N TRP A 216 4.81 3.68 2.12
CA TRP A 216 5.78 4.02 1.08
C TRP A 216 7.16 3.45 1.45
N PRO A 217 7.48 2.20 1.06
CA PRO A 217 8.66 1.48 1.56
C PRO A 217 10.00 2.21 1.42
N ASN A 218 10.12 3.05 0.38
CA ASN A 218 11.36 3.75 0.01
C ASN A 218 11.22 5.26 0.16
N ILE A 219 10.34 5.72 1.06
CA ILE A 219 10.19 7.15 1.32
C ILE A 219 11.34 7.68 2.17
N GLU A 220 11.83 8.85 1.78
CA GLU A 220 12.60 9.72 2.65
C GLU A 220 11.83 11.04 2.83
N VAL A 221 11.92 11.63 4.01
CA VAL A 221 11.24 12.90 4.31
C VAL A 221 12.19 13.87 4.99
N ASN A 222 12.27 15.07 4.43
CA ASN A 222 12.97 16.20 5.03
C ASN A 222 11.96 17.14 5.70
N TRP A 223 11.95 17.19 7.04
CA TRP A 223 11.04 18.02 7.81
C TRP A 223 11.57 19.46 7.95
N ALA A 224 10.68 20.43 7.76
CA ALA A 224 10.98 21.84 7.94
C ALA A 224 11.51 22.10 9.37
N GLY A 225 12.64 22.81 9.46
CA GLY A 225 13.33 23.05 10.74
C GLY A 225 14.25 21.92 11.20
N ASN A 226 14.55 20.94 10.33
CA ASN A 226 15.44 19.81 10.59
C ASN A 226 15.07 19.02 11.85
N ARG A 227 13.77 18.97 12.15
CA ARG A 227 13.21 18.31 13.33
C ARG A 227 12.10 17.37 12.88
N THR A 228 12.32 16.07 13.07
CA THR A 228 11.27 15.07 12.85
C THR A 228 10.14 15.26 13.88
N PRO A 229 8.87 15.28 13.44
CA PRO A 229 7.75 15.34 14.36
C PRO A 229 7.64 14.04 15.16
N SER A 230 7.25 14.18 16.43
CA SER A 230 6.98 13.03 17.29
C SER A 230 5.63 12.41 16.95
N LEU A 231 5.58 11.08 16.95
CA LEU A 231 4.32 10.33 16.96
C LEU A 231 3.73 10.16 18.36
N ASN A 232 4.48 10.56 19.41
CA ASN A 232 4.11 10.51 20.83
C ASN A 232 4.01 11.90 21.44
#